data_AF-A0A8H5I9A0-F1
#
_entry.id   AF-A0A8H5I9A0-F1
#
_cell.length_a   1.000
_cell.length_b   1.000
_cell.length_c   1.000
_cell.angle_alpha   90.00
_cell.angle_beta   90.00
_cell.angle_gamma   90.00
#
_symmetry.space_group_name_H-M   'P 1'
#
loop_
_entity.id
_entity.type
_entity.pdbx_description
1 polymer ?
#
loop_
_entity_poly.entity_id
_entity_poly.type
_entity_poly.pdbx_seq_one_letter_code
_entity_poly.pdbx_strand_id
1 'polypeptide(L)'
;MAKVVTRKNIRIMPPNERDDLVRAFAGIQKLPPTDPNSFFTIAGYHGEPFRGAGWGNPQWWGGYCNHGNVLFPTWHRAYLHRLEKALQSIVPGVAMAYWDETEEASLKYGIPEWFLTPEYTCQNKEVIKPNPLFSYKFQANITDHLSPIPDANYSKAAGYETVRYPFSGLLGTEKDRAKTEVHNNTLRELGIVKTNQMLNGNIVTWLNEVTFDNDEGETIKANVRYKYGACLNALNYTVFSNTTSAQQWNDDRAGTDGYVPIVPLESPHNSIHLAVGGFQLEKIGTDFN
;
A
#
# COMPACT_ATOMS: atom_id res chain seq x y z
N MET A 1 24.99 22.54 12.16
CA MET A 1 24.13 21.38 12.52
C MET A 1 23.25 21.08 11.32
N ALA A 2 23.08 19.81 10.95
CA ALA A 2 22.14 19.47 9.86
C ALA A 2 20.71 19.82 10.31
N LYS A 3 19.92 20.45 9.43
CA LYS A 3 18.52 20.78 9.70
C LYS A 3 17.73 19.48 9.87
N VAL A 4 17.09 19.29 11.03
CA VAL A 4 16.18 18.17 11.24
C VAL A 4 14.93 18.40 10.37
N VAL A 5 14.58 17.41 9.56
CA VAL A 5 13.39 17.42 8.71
C VAL A 5 12.34 16.52 9.36
N THR A 6 11.16 17.07 9.63
CA THR A 6 10.05 16.35 10.28
C THR A 6 9.06 15.87 9.23
N ARG A 7 8.81 14.55 9.18
CA ARG A 7 7.70 13.99 8.40
C ARG A 7 6.37 14.38 9.05
N LYS A 8 5.40 14.83 8.26
CA LYS A 8 4.10 15.33 8.73
C LYS A 8 2.97 14.48 8.20
N ASN A 9 1.84 14.50 8.90
CA ASN A 9 0.61 13.89 8.41
C ASN A 9 0.14 14.65 7.16
N ILE A 10 0.00 13.95 6.04
CA ILE A 10 -0.36 14.53 4.74
C ILE A 10 -1.72 15.23 4.75
N ARG A 11 -2.65 14.80 5.62
CA ARG A 11 -3.99 15.39 5.68
C ARG A 11 -3.93 16.83 6.18
N ILE A 12 -3.09 17.11 7.18
CA ILE A 12 -3.04 18.39 7.90
C ILE A 12 -1.73 19.16 7.70
N MET A 13 -0.82 18.68 6.85
CA MET A 13 0.44 19.38 6.58
C MET A 13 0.21 20.74 5.90
N PRO A 14 1.10 21.74 6.11
CA PRO A 14 0.97 23.05 5.49
C PRO A 14 0.86 22.97 3.95
N PRO A 15 -0.03 23.75 3.31
CA PRO A 15 -0.25 23.66 1.86
C PRO A 15 1.01 23.85 1.02
N ASN A 16 1.89 24.78 1.41
CA ASN A 16 3.17 25.00 0.73
C ASN A 16 4.09 23.77 0.78
N GLU A 17 4.17 23.10 1.92
CA GLU A 17 4.96 21.87 2.05
C GLU A 17 4.32 20.70 1.28
N ARG A 18 2.99 20.67 1.19
CA ARG A 18 2.27 19.67 0.38
C ARG A 18 2.49 19.92 -1.11
N ASP A 19 2.43 21.17 -1.57
CA ASP A 19 2.73 21.54 -2.95
C ASP A 19 4.15 21.10 -3.33
N ASP A 20 5.13 21.32 -2.45
CA ASP A 20 6.51 20.86 -2.62
C ASP A 20 6.61 19.33 -2.69
N LEU A 21 5.88 18.61 -1.84
CA LEU A 21 5.79 17.15 -1.88
C LEU A 21 5.20 16.64 -3.21
N VAL A 22 4.10 17.24 -3.66
CA VAL A 22 3.45 16.86 -4.94
C VAL A 22 4.40 17.16 -6.11
N ARG A 23 5.08 18.31 -6.12
CA ARG A 23 6.10 18.63 -7.14
C ARG A 23 7.26 17.63 -7.12
N ALA A 24 7.74 17.24 -5.94
CA ALA A 24 8.81 16.26 -5.79
C ALA A 24 8.40 14.90 -6.38
N PHE A 25 7.19 14.42 -6.07
CA PHE A 25 6.64 13.20 -6.66
C PHE A 25 6.48 13.31 -8.17
N ALA A 26 5.93 14.43 -8.68
CA ALA A 26 5.80 14.68 -10.11
C ALA A 26 7.17 14.66 -10.82
N GLY A 27 8.22 15.16 -10.18
CA GLY A 27 9.58 15.14 -10.72
C GLY A 27 10.16 13.74 -10.81
N ILE A 28 10.15 12.96 -9.73
CA ILE A 28 10.72 11.60 -9.75
C ILE A 28 9.96 10.63 -10.64
N GLN A 29 8.66 10.87 -10.87
CA GLN A 29 7.86 10.09 -11.82
C GLN A 29 8.14 10.45 -13.29
N LYS A 30 8.80 11.57 -13.57
CA LYS A 30 9.22 11.97 -14.93
C LYS A 30 10.65 11.55 -15.26
N LEU A 31 11.44 11.14 -14.28
CA LEU A 31 12.80 10.65 -14.52
C LEU A 31 12.77 9.36 -15.37
N PRO A 32 13.82 9.11 -16.19
CA PRO A 32 13.94 7.87 -16.95
C PRO A 32 13.81 6.64 -16.04
N PRO A 33 13.18 5.54 -16.47
CA PRO A 33 13.00 4.36 -15.63
C PRO A 33 14.32 3.68 -15.24
N THR A 34 15.44 4.03 -15.88
CA THR A 34 16.80 3.60 -15.54
C THR A 34 17.52 4.53 -14.57
N ASP A 35 16.98 5.72 -14.29
CA ASP A 35 17.53 6.64 -13.29
C ASP A 35 17.32 6.03 -11.89
N PRO A 36 18.36 5.91 -11.06
CA PRO A 36 18.22 5.35 -9.72
C PRO A 36 17.23 6.12 -8.84
N ASN A 37 16.99 7.41 -9.09
CA ASN A 37 16.02 8.26 -8.39
C ASN A 37 14.61 8.22 -8.99
N SER A 38 14.40 7.52 -10.11
CA SER A 38 13.05 7.41 -10.69
C SER A 38 12.11 6.66 -9.76
N PHE A 39 10.83 7.06 -9.77
CA PHE A 39 9.81 6.32 -9.04
C PHE A 39 9.71 4.87 -9.54
N PHE A 40 9.89 4.61 -10.84
CA PHE A 40 9.92 3.26 -11.41
C PHE A 40 10.99 2.38 -10.78
N THR A 41 12.24 2.85 -10.73
CA THR A 41 13.35 2.08 -10.17
C THR A 41 13.15 1.86 -8.67
N ILE A 42 12.77 2.89 -7.93
CA ILE A 42 12.59 2.78 -6.48
C ILE A 42 11.42 1.85 -6.17
N ALA A 43 10.25 2.05 -6.78
CA ALA A 43 9.10 1.15 -6.64
C ALA A 43 9.46 -0.31 -6.96
N GLY A 44 10.26 -0.52 -8.01
CA GLY A 44 10.72 -1.83 -8.42
C GLY A 44 11.67 -2.52 -7.44
N TYR A 45 12.27 -1.82 -6.48
CA TYR A 45 13.03 -2.48 -5.40
C TYR A 45 12.14 -3.31 -4.49
N HIS A 46 10.85 -2.98 -4.38
CA HIS A 46 9.93 -3.71 -3.53
C HIS A 46 9.71 -5.14 -4.04
N GLY A 47 9.38 -5.31 -5.32
CA GLY A 47 9.03 -6.60 -5.92
C GLY A 47 9.42 -6.67 -7.39
N GLU A 48 8.43 -6.60 -8.27
CA GLU A 48 8.67 -6.64 -9.70
C GLU A 48 9.28 -5.33 -10.24
N PRO A 49 10.19 -5.39 -11.23
CA PRO A 49 10.65 -6.60 -11.91
C PRO A 49 11.63 -7.44 -11.06
N PHE A 50 11.33 -8.73 -10.92
CA PHE A 50 12.10 -9.66 -10.10
C PHE A 50 13.52 -9.88 -10.64
N ARG A 51 14.44 -10.25 -9.75
CA ARG A 51 15.87 -10.46 -10.03
C ARG A 51 16.42 -11.63 -9.20
N GLY A 52 17.65 -12.03 -9.52
CA GLY A 52 18.38 -13.04 -8.75
C GLY A 52 17.69 -14.41 -8.76
N ALA A 53 17.77 -15.13 -7.64
CA ALA A 53 17.19 -16.47 -7.52
C ALA A 53 15.67 -16.50 -7.75
N GLY A 54 14.95 -15.43 -7.36
CA GLY A 54 13.52 -15.29 -7.57
C GLY A 54 13.12 -14.73 -8.93
N TRP A 55 14.05 -14.54 -9.87
CA TRP A 55 13.72 -14.04 -11.22
C TRP A 55 12.72 -14.96 -11.93
N GLY A 56 12.93 -16.29 -11.86
CA GLY A 56 12.08 -17.30 -12.51
C GLY A 56 11.78 -18.50 -11.61
N ASN A 57 12.06 -18.40 -10.31
CA ASN A 57 11.80 -19.46 -9.35
C ASN A 57 10.90 -18.95 -8.21
N PRO A 58 9.65 -19.44 -8.11
CA PRO A 58 8.68 -18.98 -7.12
C PRO A 58 9.02 -19.43 -5.69
N GLN A 59 10.02 -20.30 -5.50
CA GLN A 59 10.53 -20.65 -4.16
C GLN A 59 11.31 -19.51 -3.50
N TRP A 60 11.75 -18.52 -4.27
CA TRP A 60 12.54 -17.40 -3.78
C TRP A 60 11.84 -16.08 -4.09
N TRP A 61 11.91 -15.14 -3.15
CA TRP A 61 11.49 -13.79 -3.41
C TRP A 61 12.47 -13.09 -4.37
N GLY A 62 11.97 -12.58 -5.50
CA GLY A 62 12.77 -11.92 -6.51
C GLY A 62 12.93 -10.40 -6.30
N GLY A 63 12.19 -9.82 -5.36
CA GLY A 63 12.33 -8.43 -4.94
C GLY A 63 13.33 -8.27 -3.80
N TYR A 64 13.56 -7.03 -3.36
CA TYR A 64 14.43 -6.78 -2.20
C TYR A 64 13.65 -6.67 -0.88
N CYS A 65 12.32 -6.51 -0.92
CA CYS A 65 11.54 -6.32 0.30
C CYS A 65 11.63 -7.51 1.27
N ASN A 66 11.50 -7.20 2.55
CA ASN A 66 11.50 -8.18 3.63
C ASN A 66 10.11 -8.23 4.25
N HIS A 67 9.50 -9.40 4.23
CA HIS A 67 8.21 -9.72 4.82
C HIS A 67 8.33 -11.03 5.59
N GLY A 68 7.52 -11.20 6.64
CA GLY A 68 7.52 -12.40 7.49
C GLY A 68 8.86 -12.63 8.20
N ASN A 69 9.69 -11.60 8.37
CA ASN A 69 10.98 -11.71 9.03
C ASN A 69 11.36 -10.43 9.78
N VAL A 70 12.35 -10.53 10.68
CA VAL A 70 12.75 -9.44 11.60
C VAL A 70 13.28 -8.18 10.91
N LEU A 71 13.57 -8.24 9.61
CA LEU A 71 14.02 -7.09 8.84
C LEU A 71 12.86 -6.25 8.29
N PHE A 72 11.60 -6.71 8.38
CA PHE A 72 10.43 -5.98 7.86
C PHE A 72 10.41 -4.49 8.25
N PRO A 73 10.49 -4.10 9.55
CA PRO A 73 10.45 -2.67 9.89
C PRO A 73 11.69 -1.91 9.41
N THR A 74 12.88 -2.51 9.50
CA THR A 74 14.15 -1.84 9.15
C THR A 74 14.33 -1.67 7.65
N TRP A 75 13.93 -2.66 6.85
CA TRP A 75 14.00 -2.61 5.40
C TRP A 75 13.05 -1.53 4.87
N HIS A 76 11.80 -1.52 5.32
CA HIS A 76 10.82 -0.50 4.91
C HIS A 76 11.20 0.91 5.38
N ARG A 77 11.84 1.03 6.56
CA ARG A 77 12.42 2.31 7.01
C ARG A 77 13.48 2.83 6.04
N ALA A 78 14.43 1.98 5.65
CA ALA A 78 15.48 2.34 4.69
C ALA A 78 14.89 2.64 3.30
N TYR A 79 13.89 1.87 2.88
CA TYR A 79 13.19 2.04 1.60
C TYR A 79 12.47 3.39 1.51
N LEU A 80 11.69 3.76 2.53
CA LEU A 80 11.05 5.07 2.61
C LEU A 80 12.07 6.22 2.69
N HIS A 81 13.21 6.00 3.35
CA HIS A 81 14.30 6.98 3.34
C HIS A 81 14.93 7.13 1.96
N ARG A 82 15.11 6.04 1.21
CA ARG A 82 15.60 6.06 -0.17
C ARG A 82 14.67 6.84 -1.10
N LEU A 83 13.35 6.64 -0.96
CA LEU A 83 12.33 7.41 -1.68
C LEU A 83 12.41 8.90 -1.31
N GLU A 84 12.47 9.23 -0.03
CA GLU A 84 12.62 10.61 0.45
C GLU A 84 13.87 11.29 -0.12
N LYS A 85 14.98 10.57 -0.26
CA LYS A 85 16.20 11.11 -0.90
C LYS A 85 16.02 11.42 -2.39
N ALA A 86 15.22 10.63 -3.11
CA ALA A 86 14.88 10.95 -4.49
C ALA A 86 13.93 12.15 -4.58
N LEU A 87 12.96 12.26 -3.68
CA LEU A 87 12.11 13.45 -3.60
C LEU A 87 12.95 14.72 -3.36
N GLN A 88 13.95 14.61 -2.47
CA GLN A 88 14.89 15.69 -2.17
C GLN A 88 15.81 16.08 -3.33
N SER A 89 16.01 15.21 -4.33
CA SER A 89 16.76 15.59 -5.53
C SER A 89 15.94 16.44 -6.51
N ILE A 90 14.61 16.47 -6.36
CA ILE A 90 13.71 17.36 -7.09
C ILE A 90 13.45 18.64 -6.28
N VAL A 91 13.04 18.49 -5.01
CA VAL A 91 12.75 19.62 -4.10
C VAL A 91 13.62 19.50 -2.85
N PRO A 92 14.74 20.25 -2.77
CA PRO A 92 15.65 20.18 -1.64
C PRO A 92 14.96 20.46 -0.30
N GLY A 93 15.16 19.55 0.67
CA GLY A 93 14.62 19.69 2.03
C GLY A 93 13.17 19.23 2.22
N VAL A 94 12.51 18.73 1.16
CA VAL A 94 11.17 18.11 1.30
C VAL A 94 11.23 16.89 2.23
N ALA A 95 10.18 16.70 3.02
CA ALA A 95 9.97 15.54 3.88
C ALA A 95 8.93 14.62 3.26
N MET A 96 9.16 13.31 3.30
CA MET A 96 8.10 12.35 2.97
C MET A 96 6.98 12.49 4.01
N ALA A 97 5.74 12.68 3.57
CA ALA A 97 4.59 12.71 4.49
C ALA A 97 4.14 11.29 4.86
N TYR A 98 3.42 11.16 5.97
CA TYR A 98 2.71 9.93 6.33
C TYR A 98 1.19 10.13 6.24
N TRP A 99 0.46 9.06 5.94
CA TRP A 99 -0.97 8.99 6.18
C TRP A 99 -1.18 8.42 7.58
N ASP A 100 -1.84 9.17 8.46
CA ASP A 100 -2.28 8.63 9.75
C ASP A 100 -3.55 7.80 9.53
N GLU A 101 -3.38 6.49 9.45
CA GLU A 101 -4.46 5.53 9.18
C GLU A 101 -5.45 5.42 10.35
N THR A 102 -5.05 5.88 11.55
CA THR A 102 -5.83 5.76 12.78
C THR A 102 -6.37 7.09 13.31
N GLU A 103 -6.11 8.20 12.62
CA GLU A 103 -6.71 9.50 12.95
C GLU A 103 -8.24 9.45 12.76
N GLU A 104 -8.99 10.24 13.54
CA GLU A 104 -10.45 10.30 13.47
C GLU A 104 -10.99 10.53 12.05
N ALA A 105 -10.30 11.35 11.26
CA ALA A 105 -10.67 11.59 9.87
C ALA A 105 -10.53 10.33 8.98
N SER A 106 -9.47 9.54 9.18
CA SER A 106 -9.28 8.28 8.44
C SER A 106 -10.32 7.23 8.85
N LEU A 107 -10.58 7.12 10.15
CA LEU A 107 -11.60 6.21 10.69
C LEU A 107 -13.02 6.55 10.19
N LYS A 108 -13.30 7.81 9.88
CA LYS A 108 -14.63 8.27 9.42
C LYS A 108 -14.77 8.40 7.91
N TYR A 109 -13.70 8.79 7.21
CA TYR A 109 -13.75 9.23 5.82
C TYR A 109 -12.81 8.47 4.89
N GLY A 110 -11.97 7.56 5.39
CA GLY A 110 -11.00 6.81 4.59
C GLY A 110 -9.75 7.62 4.25
N ILE A 111 -9.20 7.46 3.04
CA ILE A 111 -7.90 8.03 2.70
C ILE A 111 -7.92 9.56 2.55
N PRO A 112 -6.76 10.24 2.70
CA PRO A 112 -6.63 11.67 2.44
C PRO A 112 -7.13 12.09 1.04
N GLU A 113 -7.83 13.23 0.95
CA GLU A 113 -8.42 13.66 -0.32
C GLU A 113 -7.39 13.90 -1.44
N TRP A 114 -6.14 14.18 -1.06
CA TRP A 114 -5.01 14.38 -1.97
C TRP A 114 -4.69 13.14 -2.83
N PHE A 115 -5.18 11.97 -2.43
CA PHE A 115 -5.02 10.70 -3.14
C PHE A 115 -6.23 10.33 -4.02
N LEU A 116 -7.31 11.12 -3.98
CA LEU A 116 -8.61 10.79 -4.58
C LEU A 116 -8.93 11.58 -5.85
N THR A 117 -8.12 12.58 -6.19
CA THR A 117 -8.35 13.47 -7.34
C THR A 117 -7.31 13.25 -8.45
N PRO A 118 -7.72 13.19 -9.73
CA PRO A 118 -6.81 12.98 -10.86
C PRO A 118 -5.92 14.19 -11.16
N GLU A 119 -6.25 15.33 -10.57
CA GLU A 119 -5.53 16.61 -10.69
C GLU A 119 -5.30 17.18 -9.30
N TYR A 120 -4.20 17.92 -9.13
CA TYR A 120 -3.87 18.61 -7.89
C TYR A 120 -3.70 20.10 -8.15
N THR A 121 -4.45 20.93 -7.44
CA THR A 121 -4.34 22.39 -7.52
C THR A 121 -3.52 22.91 -6.35
N CYS A 122 -2.36 23.47 -6.66
CA CYS A 122 -1.47 24.11 -5.70
C CYS A 122 -2.08 25.38 -5.11
N GLN A 123 -1.54 25.86 -3.98
CA GLN A 123 -2.01 27.07 -3.32
C GLN A 123 -1.95 28.31 -4.22
N ASN A 124 -0.95 28.37 -5.12
CA ASN A 124 -0.78 29.43 -6.12
C ASN A 124 -1.68 29.26 -7.37
N LYS A 125 -2.61 28.31 -7.36
CA LYS A 125 -3.51 27.93 -8.47
C LYS A 125 -2.83 27.23 -9.65
N GLU A 126 -1.56 26.87 -9.54
CA GLU A 126 -0.91 25.95 -10.49
C GLU A 126 -1.61 24.58 -10.44
N VAL A 127 -1.93 24.01 -11.60
CA VAL A 127 -2.54 22.68 -11.69
C VAL A 127 -1.50 21.66 -12.12
N ILE A 128 -1.27 20.65 -11.29
CA ILE A 128 -0.43 19.50 -11.59
C ILE A 128 -1.34 18.37 -12.09
N LYS A 129 -1.17 18.01 -13.37
CA LYS A 129 -1.93 16.98 -14.07
C LYS A 129 -0.99 16.05 -14.85
N PRO A 130 -1.06 14.71 -14.65
CA PRO A 130 -1.85 14.03 -13.63
C PRO A 130 -1.35 14.33 -12.21
N ASN A 131 -2.22 14.21 -11.20
CA ASN A 131 -1.82 14.22 -9.79
C ASN A 131 -0.92 12.99 -9.52
N PRO A 132 0.37 13.18 -9.19
CA PRO A 132 1.30 12.07 -9.03
C PRO A 132 1.02 11.20 -7.78
N LEU A 133 0.13 11.65 -6.87
CA LEU A 133 -0.27 10.88 -5.69
C LEU A 133 -1.54 10.02 -5.93
N PHE A 134 -2.24 10.26 -7.05
CA PHE A 134 -3.47 9.54 -7.39
C PHE A 134 -3.18 8.15 -7.96
N SER A 135 -2.31 8.09 -8.96
CA SER A 135 -1.92 6.88 -9.68
C SER A 135 -0.51 7.07 -10.25
N TYR A 136 0.07 5.98 -10.74
CA TYR A 136 1.33 6.01 -11.46
C TYR A 136 1.20 5.32 -12.82
N LYS A 137 1.72 5.98 -13.86
CA LYS A 137 1.80 5.42 -15.21
C LYS A 137 3.20 4.89 -15.49
N PHE A 138 3.28 3.62 -15.84
CA PHE A 138 4.54 2.94 -16.10
C PHE A 138 5.25 3.54 -17.31
N GLN A 139 6.54 3.89 -17.19
CA GLN A 139 7.34 4.31 -18.36
C GLN A 139 7.98 3.13 -19.09
N ALA A 140 8.03 1.95 -18.47
CA ALA A 140 8.62 0.74 -19.04
C ALA A 140 7.78 -0.50 -18.72
N ASN A 141 7.97 -1.54 -19.52
CA ASN A 141 7.36 -2.84 -19.27
C ASN A 141 7.96 -3.48 -18.02
N ILE A 142 7.15 -4.25 -17.30
CA ILE A 142 7.63 -5.31 -16.41
C ILE A 142 7.13 -6.65 -16.96
N THR A 143 7.99 -7.66 -16.88
CA THR A 143 7.67 -9.02 -17.29
C THR A 143 7.78 -9.91 -16.07
N ASP A 144 6.68 -10.58 -15.78
CA ASP A 144 6.63 -11.63 -14.78
C ASP A 144 7.12 -12.94 -15.42
N HIS A 145 8.22 -13.46 -14.88
CA HIS A 145 8.88 -14.68 -15.34
C HIS A 145 8.55 -15.90 -14.46
N LEU A 146 7.65 -15.77 -13.47
CA LEU A 146 7.16 -16.86 -12.64
C LEU A 146 5.91 -17.55 -13.24
N SER A 147 5.36 -16.99 -14.32
CA SER A 147 4.03 -17.31 -14.86
C SER A 147 3.71 -18.81 -14.99
N PRO A 148 2.55 -19.29 -14.47
CA PRO A 148 1.64 -18.64 -13.53
C PRO A 148 1.76 -19.28 -12.13
N ILE A 149 2.96 -19.36 -11.57
CA ILE A 149 3.14 -19.85 -10.20
C ILE A 149 3.25 -18.65 -9.25
N PRO A 150 2.38 -18.55 -8.22
CA PRO A 150 1.34 -19.51 -7.83
C PRO A 150 -0.06 -19.29 -8.44
N ASP A 151 -0.41 -18.10 -8.93
CA ASP A 151 -1.81 -17.74 -9.19
C ASP A 151 -2.08 -16.87 -10.42
N ALA A 152 -1.19 -15.94 -10.81
CA ALA A 152 -1.43 -15.08 -11.95
C ALA A 152 -0.15 -14.66 -12.71
N ASN A 153 -0.34 -14.04 -13.87
CA ASN A 153 0.74 -13.36 -14.59
C ASN A 153 0.64 -11.85 -14.31
N TYR A 154 1.65 -11.31 -13.64
CA TYR A 154 1.64 -9.92 -13.18
C TYR A 154 2.25 -8.91 -14.14
N SER A 155 2.74 -9.36 -15.31
CA SER A 155 3.32 -8.50 -16.34
C SER A 155 2.46 -7.27 -16.63
N LYS A 156 3.11 -6.12 -16.82
CA LYS A 156 2.48 -4.85 -17.20
C LYS A 156 3.27 -4.21 -18.32
N ALA A 157 2.56 -3.75 -19.35
CA ALA A 157 3.16 -2.95 -20.41
C ALA A 157 3.44 -1.52 -19.93
N ALA A 158 4.40 -0.87 -20.59
CA ALA A 158 4.56 0.57 -20.52
C ALA A 158 3.23 1.25 -20.86
N GLY A 159 2.91 2.31 -20.12
CA GLY A 159 1.64 2.99 -20.19
C GLY A 159 0.53 2.39 -19.32
N TYR A 160 0.73 1.23 -18.68
CA TYR A 160 -0.15 0.77 -17.62
C TYR A 160 -0.23 1.81 -16.49
N GLU A 161 -1.44 2.08 -16.02
CA GLU A 161 -1.71 2.97 -14.91
C GLU A 161 -2.14 2.14 -13.69
N THR A 162 -1.46 2.35 -12.55
CA THR A 162 -1.79 1.64 -11.31
C THR A 162 -3.20 1.97 -10.87
N VAL A 163 -3.93 0.96 -10.41
CA VAL A 163 -5.28 1.11 -9.88
C VAL A 163 -5.37 0.68 -8.41
N ARG A 164 -6.46 1.05 -7.76
CA ARG A 164 -6.83 0.66 -6.40
C ARG A 164 -8.23 0.05 -6.44
N TYR A 165 -8.67 -0.58 -5.35
CA TYR A 165 -10.08 -0.96 -5.20
C TYR A 165 -11.00 0.23 -5.58
N PRO A 166 -12.07 0.01 -6.35
CA PRO A 166 -12.60 -1.28 -6.80
C PRO A 166 -12.06 -1.79 -8.15
N PHE A 167 -11.12 -1.09 -8.78
CA PHE A 167 -10.62 -1.45 -10.12
C PHE A 167 -9.65 -2.65 -10.08
N SER A 168 -9.59 -3.40 -11.17
CA SER A 168 -8.64 -4.50 -11.37
C SER A 168 -7.42 -4.05 -12.17
N GLY A 169 -6.25 -4.51 -11.74
CA GLY A 169 -4.98 -4.31 -12.43
C GLY A 169 -4.45 -5.57 -13.12
N LEU A 170 -5.16 -6.70 -13.12
CA LEU A 170 -4.61 -7.96 -13.64
C LEU A 170 -4.70 -8.02 -15.17
N LEU A 171 -3.54 -8.07 -15.85
CA LEU A 171 -3.41 -7.84 -17.30
C LEU A 171 -2.41 -8.77 -17.98
N GLY A 172 -1.85 -9.76 -17.28
CA GLY A 172 -0.77 -10.59 -17.83
C GLY A 172 -1.22 -11.52 -18.96
N THR A 173 -2.43 -12.05 -18.87
CA THR A 173 -3.03 -12.90 -19.92
C THR A 173 -4.10 -12.15 -20.72
N GLU A 174 -4.42 -12.63 -21.93
CA GLU A 174 -5.50 -12.06 -22.74
C GLU A 174 -6.86 -12.18 -22.04
N LYS A 175 -7.11 -13.31 -21.38
CA LYS A 175 -8.31 -13.55 -20.58
C LYS A 175 -8.45 -12.53 -19.44
N ASP A 176 -7.36 -12.28 -18.72
CA ASP A 176 -7.38 -11.31 -17.61
C ASP A 176 -7.54 -9.88 -18.12
N ARG A 177 -6.92 -9.54 -19.25
CA ARG A 177 -7.13 -8.23 -19.92
C ARG A 177 -8.60 -8.02 -20.26
N ALA A 178 -9.25 -8.99 -20.90
CA ALA A 178 -10.66 -8.89 -21.25
C ALA A 178 -11.57 -8.74 -20.03
N LYS A 179 -11.34 -9.54 -18.98
CA LYS A 179 -12.12 -9.44 -17.72
C LYS A 179 -11.90 -8.09 -17.03
N THR A 180 -10.65 -7.65 -16.94
CA THR A 180 -10.29 -6.36 -16.33
C THR A 180 -10.89 -5.19 -17.11
N GLU A 181 -10.92 -5.26 -18.43
CA GLU A 181 -11.55 -4.23 -19.26
C GLU A 181 -13.05 -4.11 -18.99
N VAL A 182 -13.79 -5.23 -19.03
CA VAL A 182 -15.23 -5.25 -18.73
C VAL A 182 -15.50 -4.70 -17.32
N HIS A 183 -14.81 -5.23 -16.31
CA HIS A 183 -14.96 -4.80 -14.91
C HIS A 183 -14.69 -3.30 -14.72
N ASN A 184 -13.56 -2.83 -15.25
CA ASN A 184 -13.17 -1.43 -15.08
C ASN A 184 -14.06 -0.47 -15.87
N ASN A 185 -14.63 -0.88 -17.01
CA ASN A 185 -15.55 -0.04 -17.77
C ASN A 185 -16.87 0.18 -17.01
N THR A 186 -17.44 -0.87 -16.42
CA THR A 186 -18.62 -0.75 -15.56
C THR A 186 -18.36 0.21 -14.39
N LEU A 187 -17.18 0.14 -13.77
CA LEU A 187 -16.80 1.05 -12.68
C LEU A 187 -16.58 2.50 -13.15
N ARG A 188 -16.06 2.70 -14.37
CA ARG A 188 -15.91 4.05 -14.95
C ARG A 188 -17.25 4.70 -15.23
N GLU A 189 -18.25 3.93 -15.64
CA GLU A 189 -19.62 4.42 -15.85
C GLU A 189 -20.27 4.95 -14.56
N LEU A 190 -19.91 4.39 -13.39
CA LEU A 190 -20.36 4.90 -12.09
C LEU A 190 -19.76 6.27 -11.73
N GLY A 191 -18.66 6.65 -12.38
CA GLY A 191 -17.95 7.91 -12.15
C GLY A 191 -17.07 7.92 -10.90
N ILE A 192 -16.11 8.84 -10.88
CA ILE A 192 -15.06 8.92 -9.86
C ILE A 192 -15.60 9.15 -8.44
N VAL A 193 -16.73 9.87 -8.29
CA VAL A 193 -17.35 10.10 -6.99
C VAL A 193 -17.80 8.78 -6.37
N LYS A 194 -18.44 7.91 -7.16
CA LYS A 194 -18.95 6.64 -6.66
C LYS A 194 -17.84 5.65 -6.39
N THR A 195 -16.82 5.58 -7.24
CA THR A 195 -15.68 4.68 -7.03
C THR A 195 -14.82 5.12 -5.84
N ASN A 196 -14.65 6.42 -5.61
CA ASN A 196 -14.01 6.95 -4.39
C ASN A 196 -14.83 6.63 -3.12
N GLN A 197 -16.17 6.68 -3.19
CA GLN A 197 -17.03 6.24 -2.09
C GLN A 197 -16.86 4.75 -1.79
N MET A 198 -16.75 3.91 -2.83
CA MET A 198 -16.48 2.48 -2.65
C MET A 198 -15.13 2.26 -1.97
N LEU A 199 -14.07 2.91 -2.45
CA LEU A 199 -12.72 2.83 -1.84
C LEU A 199 -12.71 3.26 -0.37
N ASN A 200 -13.24 4.45 -0.06
CA ASN A 200 -13.27 4.93 1.30
C ASN A 200 -14.18 4.08 2.20
N GLY A 201 -15.31 3.60 1.68
CA GLY A 201 -16.20 2.69 2.41
C GLY A 201 -15.47 1.40 2.79
N ASN A 202 -14.79 0.76 1.83
CA ASN A 202 -14.00 -0.44 2.10
C ASN A 202 -12.92 -0.18 3.16
N ILE A 203 -12.14 0.90 3.00
CA ILE A 203 -11.09 1.26 3.95
C ILE A 203 -11.66 1.52 5.34
N VAL A 204 -12.77 2.25 5.47
CA VAL A 204 -13.43 2.51 6.76
C VAL A 204 -13.89 1.22 7.43
N THR A 205 -14.47 0.27 6.69
CA THR A 205 -14.82 -1.05 7.21
C THR A 205 -13.58 -1.81 7.69
N TRP A 206 -12.50 -1.85 6.90
CA TRP A 206 -11.22 -2.46 7.32
C TRP A 206 -10.62 -1.80 8.57
N LEU A 207 -10.78 -0.47 8.71
CA LEU A 207 -10.28 0.28 9.85
C LEU A 207 -11.05 -0.01 11.15
N ASN A 208 -12.36 -0.24 11.07
CA ASN A 208 -13.25 -0.24 12.24
C ASN A 208 -13.95 -1.56 12.55
N GLU A 209 -14.33 -2.34 11.54
CA GLU A 209 -15.42 -3.32 11.65
C GLU A 209 -14.98 -4.78 11.53
N VAL A 210 -13.75 -5.05 11.07
CA VAL A 210 -13.26 -6.42 10.90
C VAL A 210 -13.24 -7.19 12.22
N THR A 211 -13.87 -8.36 12.20
CA THR A 211 -13.91 -9.31 13.31
C THR A 211 -13.82 -10.74 12.78
N PHE A 212 -13.51 -11.70 13.65
CA PHE A 212 -13.66 -13.14 13.39
C PHE A 212 -14.13 -13.83 14.66
N ASP A 213 -14.85 -14.93 14.52
CA ASP A 213 -15.22 -15.78 15.66
C ASP A 213 -14.14 -16.84 15.87
N ASN A 214 -13.71 -17.04 17.12
CA ASN A 214 -12.80 -18.14 17.46
C ASN A 214 -13.56 -19.47 17.63
N ASP A 215 -12.83 -20.56 17.86
CA ASP A 215 -13.41 -21.90 18.05
C ASP A 215 -14.30 -22.02 19.31
N GLU A 216 -14.24 -21.03 20.20
CA GLU A 216 -15.07 -20.92 21.42
C GLU A 216 -16.34 -20.08 21.20
N GLY A 217 -16.53 -19.53 19.99
CA GLY A 217 -17.68 -18.69 19.63
C GLY A 217 -17.56 -17.23 20.10
N GLU A 218 -16.37 -16.78 20.49
CA GLU A 218 -16.11 -15.39 20.86
C GLU A 218 -15.72 -14.56 19.64
N THR A 219 -16.37 -13.40 19.48
CA THR A 219 -16.03 -12.44 18.43
C THR A 219 -14.79 -11.63 18.80
N ILE A 220 -13.71 -11.85 18.07
CA ILE A 220 -12.42 -11.18 18.24
C ILE A 220 -12.29 -10.02 17.27
N LYS A 221 -11.87 -8.85 17.79
CA LYS A 221 -11.55 -7.68 16.97
C LYS A 221 -10.32 -7.94 16.11
N ALA A 222 -10.44 -7.74 14.81
CA ALA A 222 -9.37 -7.90 13.83
C ALA A 222 -9.19 -6.69 12.91
N ASN A 223 -9.88 -5.59 13.22
CA ASN A 223 -9.78 -4.34 12.48
C ASN A 223 -8.41 -3.68 12.65
N VAL A 224 -8.04 -2.86 11.67
CA VAL A 224 -6.70 -2.25 11.60
C VAL A 224 -6.42 -1.38 12.82
N ARG A 225 -7.41 -0.58 13.27
CA ARG A 225 -7.25 0.29 14.44
C ARG A 225 -6.87 -0.50 15.69
N TYR A 226 -7.58 -1.60 15.95
CA TYR A 226 -7.26 -2.49 17.05
C TYR A 226 -5.86 -3.09 16.89
N LYS A 227 -5.53 -3.62 15.70
CA LYS A 227 -4.24 -4.24 15.43
C LYS A 227 -3.06 -3.28 15.62
N TYR A 228 -3.17 -2.03 15.21
CA TYR A 228 -2.14 -1.01 15.49
C TYR A 228 -1.99 -0.74 16.99
N GLY A 229 -3.11 -0.61 17.72
CA GLY A 229 -3.05 -0.47 19.18
C GLY A 229 -2.40 -1.67 19.86
N ALA A 230 -2.77 -2.88 19.43
CA ALA A 230 -2.25 -4.13 19.97
C ALA A 230 -0.76 -4.32 19.70
N CYS A 231 -0.25 -3.93 18.51
CA CYS A 231 1.16 -4.11 18.21
C CYS A 231 2.10 -3.25 19.07
N LEU A 232 1.61 -2.14 19.62
CA LEU A 232 2.39 -1.33 20.57
C LEU A 232 2.67 -2.06 21.89
N ASN A 233 1.91 -3.12 22.20
CA ASN A 233 2.11 -3.94 23.40
C ASN A 233 3.00 -5.18 23.14
N ALA A 234 3.58 -5.31 21.95
CA ALA A 234 4.49 -6.42 21.65
C ALA A 234 5.72 -6.40 22.58
N LEU A 235 6.01 -7.53 23.21
CA LEU A 235 6.95 -7.63 24.35
C LEU A 235 8.42 -7.43 23.97
N ASN A 236 8.78 -7.61 22.70
CA ASN A 236 10.13 -7.40 22.19
C ASN A 236 10.10 -7.16 20.68
N TYR A 237 11.22 -6.68 20.14
CA TYR A 237 11.35 -6.35 18.72
C TYR A 237 11.03 -7.52 17.79
N THR A 238 11.46 -8.74 18.14
CA THR A 238 11.29 -9.92 17.28
C THR A 238 9.80 -10.17 16.99
N VAL A 239 8.97 -10.23 18.02
CA VAL A 239 7.52 -10.46 17.87
C VAL A 239 6.73 -9.21 17.49
N PHE A 240 7.28 -8.02 17.73
CA PHE A 240 6.74 -6.77 17.17
C PHE A 240 6.90 -6.72 15.65
N SER A 241 8.03 -7.22 15.14
CA SER A 241 8.48 -6.90 13.79
C SER A 241 7.72 -7.60 12.67
N ASN A 242 7.29 -8.86 12.85
CA ASN A 242 6.80 -9.68 11.74
C ASN A 242 5.80 -10.76 12.13
N THR A 243 5.04 -11.22 11.14
CA THR A 243 4.00 -12.26 11.29
C THR A 243 4.54 -13.62 11.72
N THR A 244 5.63 -14.11 11.12
CA THR A 244 6.17 -15.45 11.41
C THR A 244 6.64 -15.60 12.86
N SER A 245 7.35 -14.59 13.38
CA SER A 245 7.84 -14.61 14.76
C SER A 245 6.70 -14.49 15.77
N ALA A 246 5.71 -13.62 15.51
CA ALA A 246 4.54 -13.49 16.37
C ALA A 246 3.67 -14.76 16.35
N GLN A 247 3.52 -15.39 15.19
CA GLN A 247 2.77 -16.65 15.05
C GLN A 247 3.39 -17.75 15.90
N GLN A 248 4.69 -18.03 15.73
CA GLN A 248 5.39 -19.03 16.55
C GLN A 248 5.26 -18.72 18.05
N TRP A 249 5.44 -17.44 18.43
CA TRP A 249 5.34 -17.03 19.83
C TRP A 249 3.95 -17.27 20.42
N ASN A 250 2.90 -17.03 19.62
CA ASN A 250 1.51 -17.30 19.98
C ASN A 250 1.22 -18.80 20.08
N ASP A 251 1.69 -19.59 19.12
CA ASP A 251 1.47 -21.04 19.09
C ASP A 251 2.12 -21.74 20.30
N ASP A 252 3.36 -21.34 20.65
CA ASP A 252 4.07 -21.86 21.82
C ASP A 252 3.37 -21.57 23.16
N ARG A 253 2.43 -20.62 23.17
CA ARG A 253 1.71 -20.13 24.37
C ARG A 253 0.20 -20.31 24.26
N ALA A 254 -0.27 -20.98 23.21
CA ALA A 254 -1.68 -21.30 23.06
C ALA A 254 -2.14 -22.17 24.24
N GLY A 255 -3.27 -21.80 24.86
CA GLY A 255 -3.81 -22.51 26.03
C GLY A 255 -3.16 -22.18 27.37
N THR A 256 -2.27 -21.18 27.45
CA THR A 256 -1.76 -20.69 28.74
C THR A 256 -2.76 -19.72 29.38
N ASP A 257 -3.12 -19.94 30.65
CA ASP A 257 -4.08 -19.09 31.36
C ASP A 257 -3.63 -17.61 31.38
N GLY A 258 -4.53 -16.72 30.94
CA GLY A 258 -4.29 -15.28 30.91
C GLY A 258 -3.34 -14.80 29.79
N TYR A 259 -2.96 -15.68 28.86
CA TYR A 259 -2.16 -15.27 27.70
C TYR A 259 -2.96 -14.44 26.71
N VAL A 260 -2.41 -13.30 26.29
CA VAL A 260 -2.98 -12.43 25.26
C VAL A 260 -2.13 -12.54 23.99
N PRO A 261 -2.70 -12.90 22.83
CA PRO A 261 -1.94 -13.04 21.59
C PRO A 261 -1.21 -11.76 21.18
N ILE A 262 0.04 -11.91 20.74
CA ILE A 262 0.85 -10.83 20.19
C ILE A 262 0.38 -10.52 18.77
N VAL A 263 0.21 -9.23 18.49
CA VAL A 263 -0.03 -8.71 17.14
C VAL A 263 1.25 -8.01 16.67
N PRO A 264 1.88 -8.44 15.56
CA PRO A 264 3.03 -7.75 15.00
C PRO A 264 2.60 -6.52 14.20
N LEU A 265 3.48 -5.53 14.05
CA LEU A 265 3.29 -4.35 13.20
C LEU A 265 2.94 -4.71 11.74
N GLU A 266 3.49 -5.82 11.24
CA GLU A 266 3.23 -6.30 9.89
C GLU A 266 1.75 -6.71 9.67
N SER A 267 1.01 -7.06 10.73
CA SER A 267 -0.40 -7.48 10.63
C SER A 267 -1.38 -6.35 10.22
N PRO A 268 -1.43 -5.19 10.91
CA PRO A 268 -2.24 -4.05 10.45
C PRO A 268 -1.76 -3.50 9.11
N HIS A 269 -0.45 -3.52 8.84
CA HIS A 269 0.12 -3.18 7.53
C HIS A 269 -0.48 -4.04 6.41
N ASN A 270 -0.47 -5.37 6.56
CA ASN A 270 -1.02 -6.28 5.55
C ASN A 270 -2.51 -6.03 5.31
N SER A 271 -3.25 -5.73 6.37
CA SER A 271 -4.69 -5.42 6.30
C SER A 271 -4.96 -4.16 5.46
N ILE A 272 -4.13 -3.11 5.57
CA ILE A 272 -4.25 -1.90 4.74
C ILE A 272 -3.89 -2.17 3.28
N HIS A 273 -2.87 -2.99 3.01
CA HIS A 273 -2.55 -3.43 1.65
C HIS A 273 -3.73 -4.11 0.96
N LEU A 274 -4.43 -4.99 1.67
CA LEU A 274 -5.63 -5.68 1.17
C LEU A 274 -6.79 -4.70 0.94
N ALA A 275 -7.06 -3.81 1.91
CA ALA A 275 -8.13 -2.83 1.85
C ALA A 275 -8.01 -1.87 0.66
N VAL A 276 -6.80 -1.36 0.40
CA VAL A 276 -6.53 -0.43 -0.71
C VAL A 276 -6.42 -1.19 -2.04
N GLY A 277 -5.90 -2.41 -2.02
CA GLY A 277 -5.48 -3.15 -3.20
C GLY A 277 -6.56 -3.96 -3.92
N GLY A 278 -7.71 -4.21 -3.31
CA GLY A 278 -8.79 -4.93 -4.00
C GLY A 278 -9.62 -5.90 -3.17
N PHE A 279 -9.29 -6.11 -1.89
CA PHE A 279 -10.01 -7.06 -1.05
C PHE A 279 -11.14 -6.38 -0.28
N GLN A 280 -12.34 -6.94 -0.43
CA GLN A 280 -13.53 -6.54 0.29
C GLN A 280 -13.85 -7.58 1.37
N LEU A 281 -14.28 -7.12 2.54
CA LEU A 281 -14.55 -7.99 3.70
C LEU A 281 -15.95 -8.62 3.73
N GLU A 282 -16.85 -8.20 2.86
CA GLU A 282 -18.18 -8.78 2.74
C GLU A 282 -18.40 -9.42 1.36
N LYS A 283 -18.95 -10.64 1.36
CA LYS A 283 -19.80 -11.11 0.26
C LYS A 283 -21.01 -10.17 0.20
N ILE A 284 -21.01 -9.18 -0.67
CA ILE A 284 -22.26 -8.58 -1.11
C ILE A 284 -23.05 -9.74 -1.74
N GLY A 285 -24.26 -9.99 -1.27
CA GLY A 285 -25.16 -11.06 -1.73
C GLY A 285 -25.63 -10.96 -3.19
N THR A 286 -24.80 -10.39 -4.06
CA THR A 286 -24.92 -10.38 -5.52
C THR A 286 -23.51 -10.45 -6.10
N ASP A 287 -22.84 -11.58 -5.89
CA ASP A 287 -21.74 -11.97 -6.79
C ASP A 287 -22.37 -12.15 -8.18
N PHE A 288 -22.02 -11.26 -9.10
CA PHE A 288 -22.28 -11.47 -10.51
C PHE A 288 -21.46 -12.69 -10.95
N ASN A 289 -22.16 -13.80 -11.14
CA ASN A 289 -21.72 -14.92 -11.99
C ASN A 289 -21.38 -14.42 -13.40
#